data_AF-A0A143Z8C8-F1
#
_entry.id   AF-A0A143Z8C8-F1
#
_cell.length_a   1.000
_cell.length_b   1.000
_cell.length_c   1.000
_cell.angle_alpha   90.00
_cell.angle_beta   90.00
_cell.angle_gamma   90.00
#
_symmetry.space_group_name_H-M   'P 1'
#
loop_
_entity.id
_entity.type
_entity.pdbx_description
1 polymer ?
#
loop_
_entity_poly.entity_id
_entity_poly.type
_entity_poly.pdbx_seq_one_letter_code
_entity_poly.pdbx_strand_id
1 'polypeptide(L)'
;MAKELIKKNSSLQRGADIKPKEIFDRNSIYTVTEDATPEAKVIPKRIKTSEKTTTIRCSAMTSNRLNAIVTSFGMDSVNELLETLLDNYEASLTTDERRELKTLIEVYNRKNKK
;
A
#
# COMPACT_ATOMS: atom_id res chain seq x y z
N MET A 1 -31.75 17.78 77.76
CA MET A 1 -31.85 18.80 76.68
C MET A 1 -31.19 18.25 75.42
N ALA A 2 -31.92 18.42 74.32
CA ALA A 2 -31.69 18.07 72.92
C ALA A 2 -30.27 17.66 72.46
N LYS A 3 -30.22 16.52 71.74
CA LYS A 3 -29.57 16.42 70.41
C LYS A 3 -30.05 15.15 69.68
N GLU A 4 -31.34 15.12 69.37
CA GLU A 4 -31.84 14.37 68.20
C GLU A 4 -31.62 15.25 66.97
N LEU A 5 -30.49 15.13 66.27
CA LEU A 5 -30.36 15.68 64.92
C LEU A 5 -29.38 14.82 64.11
N ILE A 6 -29.84 14.41 62.92
CA ILE A 6 -29.18 13.57 61.91
C ILE A 6 -29.45 12.05 62.09
N LYS A 7 -30.73 11.70 61.94
CA LYS A 7 -31.15 10.41 61.37
C LYS A 7 -30.48 10.28 59.99
N LYS A 8 -29.51 9.38 59.83
CA LYS A 8 -28.87 9.08 58.53
C LYS A 8 -29.85 8.27 57.67
N ASN A 9 -30.83 8.95 57.08
CA ASN A 9 -31.64 8.40 56.02
C ASN A 9 -30.75 8.39 54.76
N SER A 10 -29.96 7.33 54.56
CA SER A 10 -29.13 7.20 53.36
C SER A 10 -29.98 6.71 52.18
N SER A 11 -30.88 7.56 51.70
CA SER A 11 -31.61 7.33 50.43
C SER A 11 -30.74 7.57 49.20
N LEU A 12 -29.49 8.02 49.39
CA LEU A 12 -28.49 8.18 48.34
C LEU A 12 -27.48 7.04 48.45
N GLN A 13 -27.65 6.02 47.61
CA GLN A 13 -26.57 5.08 47.35
C GLN A 13 -25.50 5.86 46.58
N ARG A 14 -24.29 5.97 47.14
CA ARG A 14 -23.16 6.47 46.37
C ARG A 14 -22.97 5.50 45.20
N GLY A 15 -23.16 6.00 43.97
CA GLY A 15 -22.80 5.25 42.78
C GLY A 15 -21.32 4.89 42.84
N ALA A 16 -20.95 3.77 42.23
CA ALA A 16 -19.56 3.33 42.17
C ALA A 16 -18.69 4.46 41.60
N ASP A 17 -17.52 4.71 42.21
CA ASP A 17 -16.57 5.70 41.72
C ASP A 17 -16.18 5.34 40.29
N ILE A 18 -16.63 6.16 39.33
CA ILE A 18 -16.35 5.95 37.91
C ILE A 18 -14.93 6.45 37.67
N LYS A 19 -13.96 5.53 37.72
CA LYS A 19 -12.60 5.82 37.26
C LYS A 19 -12.60 5.91 35.72
N PRO A 20 -11.85 6.86 35.14
CA PRO A 20 -11.65 6.91 33.70
C PRO A 20 -11.07 5.57 33.20
N LYS A 21 -11.60 5.05 32.09
CA LYS A 21 -11.14 3.78 31.51
C LYS A 21 -9.68 3.84 31.07
N GLU A 22 -9.22 5.01 30.61
CA GLU A 22 -7.85 5.23 30.18
C GLU A 22 -7.35 6.55 30.75
N ILE A 23 -6.25 6.48 31.48
CA ILE A 23 -5.52 7.63 31.99
C ILE A 23 -4.31 7.78 31.07
N PHE A 24 -4.18 8.93 30.41
CA PHE A 24 -3.06 9.20 29.52
C PHE A 24 -1.75 9.20 30.32
N ASP A 25 -0.89 8.22 30.05
CA ASP A 25 0.46 8.13 30.60
C ASP A 25 1.47 8.49 29.51
N ARG A 26 2.38 9.43 29.81
CA ARG A 26 3.41 9.88 28.86
C ARG A 26 4.43 8.78 28.57
N ASN A 27 4.56 7.79 29.45
CA ASN A 27 5.48 6.67 29.26
C ASN A 27 4.96 5.65 28.22
N SER A 28 3.67 5.67 27.87
CA SER A 28 3.12 4.78 26.84
C SER A 28 3.36 5.25 25.41
N ILE A 29 3.91 6.46 25.22
CA ILE A 29 4.15 7.05 23.89
C ILE A 29 5.32 6.34 23.17
N TYR A 30 6.23 5.70 23.92
CA TYR A 30 7.48 5.15 23.39
C TYR A 30 7.60 3.62 23.50
N THR A 31 6.55 2.93 23.95
CA THR A 31 6.53 1.47 23.97
C THR A 31 5.77 0.98 22.73
N VAL A 32 6.51 0.56 21.70
CA VAL A 32 5.93 -0.23 20.61
C VAL A 32 5.60 -1.60 21.21
N THR A 33 4.34 -1.80 21.59
CA THR A 33 3.82 -3.15 21.82
C THR A 33 3.64 -3.81 20.46
N GLU A 34 4.43 -4.84 20.16
CA GLU A 34 4.40 -5.59 18.90
C GLU A 34 3.12 -6.43 18.69
N ASP A 35 2.11 -6.32 19.55
CA ASP A 35 0.90 -7.16 19.51
C ASP A 35 -0.40 -6.40 19.19
N ALA A 36 -0.31 -5.23 18.55
CA ALA A 36 -1.43 -4.69 17.79
C ALA A 36 -1.30 -5.19 16.36
N THR A 37 -2.02 -6.28 16.05
CA THR A 37 -2.27 -6.66 14.66
C THR A 37 -2.71 -5.40 13.91
N PRO A 38 -1.93 -4.90 12.93
CA PRO A 38 -2.52 -3.94 12.03
C PRO A 38 -3.67 -4.70 11.38
N GLU A 39 -4.89 -4.18 11.50
CA GLU A 39 -5.92 -4.48 10.52
C GLU A 39 -5.30 -4.07 9.18
N ALA A 40 -4.61 -5.03 8.58
CA ALA A 40 -4.00 -4.89 7.29
C ALA A 40 -5.19 -4.57 6.41
N LYS A 41 -5.32 -3.29 6.03
CA LYS A 41 -6.11 -2.90 4.87
C LYS A 41 -5.67 -3.87 3.80
N VAL A 42 -6.51 -4.85 3.51
CA VAL A 42 -6.26 -5.85 2.48
C VAL A 42 -6.35 -5.04 1.20
N ILE A 43 -5.24 -4.41 0.83
CA ILE A 43 -5.01 -3.91 -0.50
C ILE A 43 -5.27 -5.15 -1.36
N PRO A 44 -6.29 -5.14 -2.22
CA PRO A 44 -6.61 -6.31 -3.00
C PRO A 44 -5.34 -6.68 -3.74
N LYS A 45 -4.75 -7.84 -3.40
CA LYS A 45 -3.60 -8.38 -4.13
C LYS A 45 -4.07 -8.45 -5.57
N ARG A 46 -3.58 -7.53 -6.40
CA ARG A 46 -3.80 -7.51 -7.84
C ARG A 46 -3.47 -8.92 -8.29
N ILE A 47 -4.46 -9.63 -8.83
CA ILE A 47 -4.29 -10.98 -9.35
C ILE A 47 -3.22 -10.83 -10.42
N LYS A 48 -1.97 -11.18 -10.08
CA LYS A 48 -0.87 -11.17 -11.02
C LYS A 48 -1.19 -12.31 -11.97
N THR A 49 -1.79 -11.98 -13.11
CA THR A 49 -1.74 -12.84 -14.28
C THR A 49 -0.29 -13.29 -14.40
N SER A 50 -0.06 -14.61 -14.38
CA SER A 50 1.29 -15.15 -14.48
C SER A 50 1.79 -14.94 -15.90
N GLU A 51 2.16 -13.69 -16.19
CA GLU A 51 2.72 -13.32 -17.47
C GLU A 51 4.09 -13.97 -17.60
N LYS A 52 4.37 -14.46 -18.81
CA LYS A 52 5.64 -15.11 -19.10
C LYS A 52 6.73 -14.04 -19.02
N THR A 53 7.58 -14.13 -18.01
CA THR A 53 8.73 -13.24 -17.87
C THR A 53 9.83 -13.65 -18.84
N THR A 54 10.43 -12.68 -19.50
CA THR A 54 11.64 -12.88 -20.32
C THR A 54 12.75 -11.96 -19.83
N THR A 55 14.00 -12.35 -20.09
CA THR A 55 15.16 -11.55 -19.67
C THR A 55 15.66 -10.71 -20.84
N ILE A 56 15.57 -9.38 -20.70
CA ILE A 56 16.13 -8.43 -21.67
C ILE A 56 17.58 -8.12 -21.27
N ARG A 57 18.54 -8.41 -22.14
CA ARG A 57 19.94 -8.02 -21.93
C ARG A 57 20.12 -6.56 -22.31
N CYS A 58 20.61 -5.76 -21.37
CA CYS A 58 20.92 -4.34 -21.57
C CYS A 58 22.31 -4.00 -21.03
N SER A 59 22.80 -2.79 -21.33
CA SER A 59 24.07 -2.32 -20.78
C SER A 59 23.99 -2.14 -19.26
N ALA A 60 25.12 -2.30 -18.56
CA ALA A 60 25.17 -2.11 -17.11
C ALA A 60 24.72 -0.70 -16.68
N MET A 61 25.09 0.33 -17.45
CA MET A 61 24.67 1.70 -17.20
C MET A 61 23.15 1.86 -17.31
N THR A 62 22.52 1.24 -18.33
CA THR A 62 21.07 1.29 -18.52
C THR A 62 20.33 0.57 -17.40
N SER A 63 20.80 -0.61 -16.98
CA SER A 63 20.22 -1.36 -15.86
C SER A 63 20.24 -0.54 -14.57
N ASN A 64 21.39 0.09 -14.25
CA ASN A 64 21.52 0.92 -13.06
C ASN A 64 20.58 2.13 -13.12
N ARG A 65 20.42 2.77 -14.28
CA ARG A 65 19.46 3.88 -14.46
C ARG A 65 18.01 3.43 -14.24
N LEU A 66 17.60 2.29 -14.80
CA LEU A 66 16.26 1.74 -14.60
C LEU A 66 16.01 1.46 -13.11
N ASN A 67 16.95 0.81 -12.44
CA ASN A 67 16.84 0.51 -11.01
C ASN A 67 16.80 1.77 -10.15
N ALA A 68 17.60 2.79 -10.47
CA ALA A 68 17.60 4.07 -9.77
C ALA A 68 16.26 4.79 -9.90
N ILE A 69 15.65 4.78 -11.09
CA ILE A 69 14.33 5.36 -11.33
C ILE A 69 13.27 4.61 -10.53
N VAL A 70 13.21 3.28 -10.63
CA VAL A 70 12.23 2.47 -9.87
C VAL A 70 12.33 2.76 -8.37
N THR A 71 13.55 2.82 -7.84
CA THR A 71 13.79 3.09 -6.42
C THR A 71 13.41 4.52 -6.02
N SER A 72 13.71 5.51 -6.87
CA SER A 72 13.47 6.93 -6.55
C SER A 72 12.01 7.34 -6.67
N PHE A 73 11.30 6.79 -7.66
CA PHE A 73 9.91 7.13 -7.95
C PHE A 73 8.89 6.18 -7.30
N GLY A 74 9.37 5.17 -6.56
CA GLY A 74 8.50 4.25 -5.80
C GLY A 74 7.63 3.36 -6.70
N MET A 75 8.13 2.97 -7.88
CA MET A 75 7.42 2.05 -8.78
C MET A 75 7.55 0.61 -8.27
N ASP A 76 6.54 -0.23 -8.48
CA ASP A 76 6.53 -1.59 -7.93
C ASP A 76 7.50 -2.52 -8.69
N SER A 77 7.76 -2.24 -9.97
CA SER A 77 8.61 -3.07 -10.83
C SER A 77 9.26 -2.29 -11.97
N VAL A 78 10.42 -2.75 -12.42
CA VAL A 78 11.04 -2.30 -13.68
C VAL A 78 10.09 -2.52 -14.87
N ASN A 79 9.25 -3.55 -14.82
CA ASN A 79 8.27 -3.81 -15.88
C ASN A 79 7.22 -2.70 -15.99
N GLU A 80 6.72 -2.20 -14.86
CA GLU A 80 5.73 -1.11 -14.83
C GLU A 80 6.33 0.20 -15.39
N LEU A 81 7.60 0.46 -15.08
CA LEU A 81 8.35 1.56 -15.69
C LEU A 81 8.45 1.41 -17.21
N LEU A 82 8.78 0.21 -17.69
CA LEU A 82 8.90 -0.04 -19.12
C LEU A 82 7.55 0.08 -19.84
N GLU A 83 6.46 -0.44 -19.26
CA GLU A 83 5.11 -0.28 -19.80
C GLU A 83 4.73 1.19 -19.92
N THR A 84 4.96 1.97 -18.87
CA THR A 84 4.69 3.42 -18.88
C THR A 84 5.50 4.13 -19.96
N LEU A 85 6.78 3.78 -20.12
CA LEU A 85 7.63 4.38 -21.16
C LEU A 85 7.19 3.97 -22.57
N LEU A 86 6.78 2.73 -22.76
CA LEU A 86 6.26 2.23 -24.03
C LEU A 86 4.95 2.91 -24.39
N ASP A 87 4.00 3.03 -23.47
CA ASP A 87 2.71 3.70 -23.69
C ASP A 87 2.90 5.17 -24.08
N ASN A 88 3.81 5.87 -23.40
CA ASN A 88 4.15 7.26 -23.74
C ASN A 88 4.79 7.36 -25.13
N TYR A 89 5.65 6.40 -25.49
CA TYR A 89 6.25 6.38 -26.82
C TYR A 89 5.19 6.09 -27.89
N GLU A 90 4.34 5.09 -27.69
CA GLU A 90 3.23 4.76 -28.60
C GLU A 90 2.23 5.91 -28.75
N ALA A 91 2.03 6.72 -27.71
CA ALA A 91 1.21 7.93 -27.76
C ALA A 91 1.83 9.03 -28.65
N SER A 92 3.16 9.06 -28.76
CA SER A 92 3.88 10.04 -29.60
C SER A 92 3.99 9.65 -31.08
N LEU A 93 3.71 8.39 -31.42
CA LEU A 93 3.80 7.88 -32.79
C LEU A 93 2.66 8.40 -33.68
N THR A 94 2.93 8.49 -34.99
CA THR A 94 1.90 8.73 -35.99
C THR A 94 0.97 7.52 -36.15
N THR A 95 -0.20 7.73 -36.78
CA THR A 95 -1.19 6.66 -36.98
C THR A 95 -0.66 5.50 -37.82
N ASP A 96 0.19 5.79 -38.81
CA ASP A 96 0.76 4.79 -39.70
C ASP A 96 1.85 3.98 -38.97
N GLU A 97 2.79 4.65 -38.28
CA GLU A 97 3.82 3.98 -37.47
C GLU A 97 3.20 3.09 -36.37
N ARG A 98 2.14 3.56 -35.72
CA ARG A 98 1.40 2.75 -34.73
C ARG A 98 0.78 1.50 -35.37
N ARG A 99 0.26 1.61 -36.60
CA ARG A 99 -0.31 0.48 -37.33
C ARG A 99 0.77 -0.55 -37.71
N GLU A 100 1.94 -0.07 -38.13
CA GLU A 100 3.10 -0.93 -38.41
C GLU A 100 3.56 -1.67 -37.14
N LEU A 101 3.75 -0.95 -36.04
CA LEU A 101 4.14 -1.51 -34.75
C LEU A 101 3.15 -2.59 -34.29
N LYS A 102 1.85 -2.31 -34.36
CA LYS A 102 0.80 -3.26 -34.00
C LYS A 102 0.86 -4.54 -34.84
N THR A 103 1.11 -4.41 -36.14
CA THR A 103 1.26 -5.55 -37.05
C THR A 103 2.47 -6.41 -36.67
N LEU A 104 3.58 -5.78 -36.30
CA LEU A 104 4.81 -6.47 -35.90
C LEU A 104 4.62 -7.25 -34.58
N ILE A 105 3.96 -6.63 -33.59
CA ILE A 105 3.61 -7.28 -32.32
C ILE A 105 2.75 -8.53 -32.56
N GLU A 106 1.77 -8.43 -33.48
CA GLU A 106 0.92 -9.57 -33.80
C GLU A 106 1.70 -10.75 -34.39
N VAL A 107 2.66 -10.47 -35.27
CA VAL A 107 3.55 -11.49 -35.84
C VAL A 107 4.38 -12.17 -34.74
N TYR A 108 4.96 -11.40 -33.82
CA TYR A 108 5.73 -11.95 -32.70
C TYR A 108 4.87 -12.81 -31.76
N ASN A 109 3.65 -12.38 -31.45
CA ASN A 109 2.72 -13.15 -30.63
C ASN A 109 2.32 -14.46 -31.28
N ARG A 110 2.11 -14.48 -32.61
CA ARG A 110 1.86 -15.72 -33.35
C ARG A 110 3.05 -16.66 -33.30
N LYS A 111 4.29 -16.15 -33.39
CA LYS A 111 5.51 -16.95 -33.29
C LYS A 111 5.67 -17.59 -31.90
N ASN A 112 5.37 -16.83 -30.84
CA ASN A 112 5.51 -17.30 -29.46
C ASN A 112 4.38 -18.24 -28.98
N LYS A 113 3.31 -18.39 -29.79
CA LYS A 113 2.19 -19.30 -29.51
C LYS A 113 2.37 -20.70 -30.12
N LYS A 114 3.34 -20.88 -31.02
CA LYS A 114 3.81 -22.19 -31.50
C LYS A 114 4.78 -22.80 -30.50
#